data_AF-A0A7V2XXJ5-F1
#
_entry.id   AF-A0A7V2XXJ5-F1
#
_cell.length_a   1.000
_cell.length_b   1.000
_cell.length_c   1.000
_cell.angle_alpha   90.00
_cell.angle_beta   90.00
_cell.angle_gamma   90.00
#
_symmetry.space_group_name_H-M   'P 1'
#
loop_
_entity.id
_entity.type
_entity.pdbx_description
1 polymer ?
#
loop_
_entity_poly.entity_id
_entity_poly.type
_entity_poly.pdbx_seq_one_letter_code
_entity_poly.pdbx_strand_id
1 'polypeptide(L)'
;MKKDKKRKGFTLVELLLVIAIIAILAGGILVSISGQRQKAKRAVLLKTLAGSVMPYAVECYLRNGTAPNSYSVGSPICSSGSQVNWPNLDLGNAGCSAVTVNPVATGTITVTCGTKTITCNYIVDGNCVEN
;
A
#
# COMPACT_ATOMS: atom_id res chain seq x y z
N MET A 1 -6.89 -54.27 -45.27
CA MET A 1 -7.90 -54.13 -44.20
C MET A 1 -7.51 -52.95 -43.32
N LYS A 2 -8.24 -51.83 -43.36
CA LYS A 2 -7.96 -50.64 -42.56
C LYS A 2 -8.79 -50.70 -41.27
N LYS A 3 -8.12 -50.63 -40.13
CA LYS A 3 -8.72 -50.74 -38.79
C LYS A 3 -9.15 -49.33 -38.36
N ASP A 4 -10.44 -49.03 -38.40
CA ASP A 4 -10.97 -47.74 -37.92
C ASP A 4 -10.78 -47.63 -36.40
N LYS A 5 -9.90 -46.71 -35.99
CA LYS A 5 -9.71 -46.37 -34.58
C LYS A 5 -10.96 -45.64 -34.09
N LYS A 6 -11.76 -46.29 -33.25
CA LYS A 6 -12.90 -45.67 -32.55
C LYS A 6 -12.41 -44.40 -31.83
N ARG A 7 -12.85 -43.23 -32.32
CA ARG A 7 -12.60 -41.96 -31.64
C ARG A 7 -13.47 -41.93 -30.37
N LYS A 8 -12.82 -41.94 -29.21
CA LYS A 8 -13.49 -41.73 -27.92
C LYS A 8 -13.86 -40.25 -27.83
N GLY A 9 -15.15 -39.94 -27.82
CA GLY A 9 -15.67 -38.60 -27.52
C GLY A 9 -15.75 -38.38 -26.01
N PHE A 10 -15.70 -37.12 -25.59
CA PHE A 10 -15.99 -36.71 -24.22
C PHE A 10 -17.48 -36.91 -23.93
N THR A 11 -17.83 -37.46 -22.77
CA THR A 11 -19.24 -37.52 -22.33
C THR A 11 -19.68 -36.16 -21.80
N LEU A 12 -20.97 -35.85 -21.94
CA LEU A 12 -21.55 -34.64 -21.36
C LEU A 12 -21.37 -34.59 -19.84
N VAL A 13 -21.34 -35.76 -19.18
CA VAL A 13 -21.14 -35.88 -17.73
C VAL A 13 -19.71 -35.47 -17.34
N GLU A 14 -18.71 -35.87 -18.10
CA GLU A 14 -17.31 -35.47 -17.84
C GLU A 14 -17.13 -33.96 -18.00
N LEU A 15 -17.80 -33.34 -18.97
CA LEU A 15 -17.73 -31.89 -19.13
C LEU A 15 -18.48 -31.13 -18.01
N LEU A 16 -19.63 -31.65 -17.58
CA LEU A 16 -20.41 -31.10 -16.47
C LEU A 16 -19.69 -31.19 -15.12
N LEU A 17 -19.00 -32.30 -14.86
CA LEU A 17 -18.23 -32.47 -13.63
C LEU A 17 -17.06 -31.48 -13.55
N VAL A 18 -16.40 -31.21 -14.67
CA VAL A 18 -15.26 -30.28 -14.73
C VAL A 18 -15.69 -28.85 -14.39
N ILE A 19 -16.77 -28.35 -14.98
CA ILE A 19 -17.26 -27.00 -14.66
C ILE A 19 -17.73 -26.89 -13.20
N ALA A 20 -18.29 -27.96 -12.64
CA ALA A 20 -18.69 -28.02 -11.24
C ALA A 20 -17.48 -27.92 -10.29
N ILE A 21 -16.40 -28.66 -10.57
CA ILE A 21 -15.17 -28.60 -9.75
C ILE A 21 -14.49 -27.23 -9.88
N ILE A 22 -14.41 -26.66 -11.09
CA ILE A 22 -13.84 -25.32 -11.30
C ILE A 22 -14.63 -24.26 -10.52
N ALA A 23 -15.97 -24.35 -10.47
CA ALA A 23 -16.80 -23.40 -9.74
C ALA A 23 -16.51 -23.41 -8.23
N ILE A 24 -16.31 -24.59 -7.63
CA ILE A 24 -15.99 -24.75 -6.21
C ILE A 24 -14.59 -24.18 -5.91
N LEU A 25 -13.59 -24.52 -6.73
CA LEU A 25 -12.22 -24.04 -6.56
C LEU A 25 -12.11 -22.52 -6.75
N ALA A 26 -12.82 -21.97 -7.75
CA ALA A 26 -12.83 -20.54 -8.02
C ALA A 26 -13.49 -19.73 -6.89
N GLY A 27 -14.52 -20.28 -6.24
CA GLY A 27 -15.20 -19.63 -5.11
C GLY A 27 -14.27 -19.33 -3.93
N GLY A 28 -13.33 -20.22 -3.61
CA GLY A 28 -12.39 -20.03 -2.50
C GLY A 28 -11.35 -18.92 -2.72
N ILE A 29 -10.94 -18.67 -3.96
CA ILE A 29 -9.85 -17.73 -4.29
C ILE A 29 -10.28 -16.27 -4.05
N LEU A 30 -11.55 -15.94 -4.33
CA LEU A 30 -12.06 -14.57 -4.29
C LEU A 30 -12.04 -13.96 -2.88
N VAL A 31 -12.30 -14.76 -1.85
CA VAL A 31 -12.35 -14.30 -0.45
C VAL A 31 -10.97 -13.88 0.06
N SER A 32 -9.89 -14.48 -0.46
CA SER A 32 -8.51 -14.26 0.02
C SER A 32 -7.82 -12.99 -0.53
N ILE A 33 -8.32 -12.43 -1.64
CA ILE A 33 -7.64 -11.35 -2.38
C ILE A 33 -7.91 -9.96 -1.81
N SER A 34 -9.06 -9.76 -1.15
CA SER A 34 -9.45 -8.43 -0.64
C SER A 34 -8.43 -7.87 0.37
N GLY A 35 -7.97 -8.69 1.32
CA GLY A 35 -6.94 -8.28 2.30
C GLY A 35 -5.55 -8.05 1.67
N GLN A 36 -5.19 -8.83 0.66
CA GLN A 36 -3.87 -8.70 -0.01
C GLN A 36 -3.76 -7.42 -0.83
N ARG A 37 -4.86 -7.00 -1.49
CA ARG A 37 -4.90 -5.71 -2.21
C ARG A 37 -4.64 -4.54 -1.26
N GLN A 38 -5.26 -4.56 -0.08
CA GLN A 38 -5.06 -3.51 0.91
C GLN A 38 -3.62 -3.44 1.41
N LYS A 39 -3.00 -4.61 1.66
CA LYS A 39 -1.59 -4.69 2.04
C LYS A 39 -0.66 -4.16 0.95
N ALA A 40 -0.95 -4.46 -0.32
CA ALA A 40 -0.19 -3.91 -1.45
C ALA A 40 -0.29 -2.37 -1.52
N LYS A 41 -1.49 -1.81 -1.30
CA LYS A 41 -1.70 -0.35 -1.26
C LYS A 41 -0.94 0.31 -0.10
N ARG A 42 -0.92 -0.30 1.08
CA ARG A 42 -0.08 0.16 2.20
C ARG A 42 1.42 0.10 1.90
N ALA A 43 1.88 -0.93 1.20
CA ALA A 43 3.28 -1.00 0.77
C ALA A 43 3.65 0.12 -0.21
N VAL A 44 2.73 0.52 -1.11
CA VAL A 44 2.93 1.69 -1.98
C VAL A 44 2.98 2.97 -1.16
N LEU A 45 2.05 3.15 -0.21
CA LEU A 45 2.04 4.28 0.71
C LEU A 45 3.37 4.40 1.48
N LEU A 46 3.86 3.30 2.06
CA LEU A 46 5.15 3.24 2.75
C LEU A 46 6.31 3.69 1.85
N LYS A 47 6.32 3.22 0.59
CA LYS A 47 7.33 3.65 -0.40
C LYS A 47 7.23 5.12 -0.75
N THR A 48 6.02 5.65 -0.92
CA THR A 48 5.80 7.08 -1.18
C THR A 48 6.30 7.94 -0.01
N LEU A 49 6.04 7.52 1.23
CA LEU A 49 6.54 8.21 2.41
C LEU A 49 8.08 8.15 2.44
N ALA A 50 8.67 6.97 2.36
CA ALA A 50 10.11 6.78 2.44
C ALA A 50 10.89 7.44 1.29
N GLY A 51 10.36 7.40 0.07
CA GLY A 51 11.05 7.90 -1.12
C GLY A 51 10.81 9.38 -1.41
N SER A 52 9.58 9.87 -1.20
CA SER A 52 9.18 11.20 -1.65
C SER A 52 8.92 12.19 -0.53
N VAL A 53 8.64 11.75 0.70
CA VAL A 53 8.34 12.65 1.82
C VAL A 53 9.54 12.77 2.76
N MET A 54 10.14 11.64 3.12
CA MET A 54 11.24 11.58 4.08
C MET A 54 12.47 12.42 3.75
N PRO A 55 13.00 12.45 2.52
CA PRO A 55 14.16 13.30 2.23
C PRO A 55 13.87 14.78 2.48
N TYR A 56 12.65 15.25 2.18
CA TYR A 56 12.26 16.63 2.44
C TYR A 56 11.93 16.87 3.92
N ALA A 57 11.32 15.90 4.60
CA ALA A 57 11.09 16.00 6.04
C ALA A 57 12.40 16.13 6.83
N VAL A 58 13.44 15.39 6.41
CA VAL A 58 14.81 15.52 6.95
C VAL A 58 15.40 16.88 6.56
N GLU A 59 15.20 17.36 5.33
CA GLU A 59 15.64 18.71 4.93
C GLU A 59 15.01 19.81 5.80
N CYS A 60 13.71 19.71 6.14
CA CYS A 60 13.04 20.66 7.04
C CYS A 60 13.78 20.75 8.38
N TYR A 61 14.19 19.59 8.91
CA TYR A 61 14.89 19.49 10.18
C TYR A 61 16.32 20.03 10.09
N LEU A 62 17.08 19.65 9.05
CA LEU A 62 18.47 20.06 8.89
C LEU A 62 18.65 21.56 8.61
N ARG A 63 17.70 22.21 7.92
CA ARG A 63 17.81 23.65 7.60
C ARG A 63 17.51 24.57 8.78
N ASN A 64 16.36 24.38 9.41
CA ASN A 64 15.82 25.33 10.40
C ASN A 64 15.43 24.66 11.73
N GLY A 65 15.70 23.36 11.91
CA GLY A 65 15.27 22.63 13.09
C GLY A 65 13.75 22.56 13.23
N THR A 66 13.01 22.71 12.12
CA THR A 66 11.54 22.74 12.12
C THR A 66 10.94 21.41 11.71
N ALA A 67 9.79 21.06 12.28
CA ALA A 67 9.02 19.91 11.84
C ALA A 67 8.42 20.18 10.44
N PRO A 68 8.14 19.13 9.65
CA PRO A 68 7.33 19.27 8.46
C PRO A 68 5.94 19.86 8.81
N ASN A 69 5.33 20.53 7.85
CA ASN A 69 3.95 20.99 7.96
C ASN A 69 3.00 19.80 8.00
N SER A 70 1.85 19.99 8.68
CA SER A 70 0.77 19.02 8.71
C SER A 70 0.39 18.54 7.30
N TYR A 71 0.07 17.24 7.19
CA TYR A 71 -0.33 16.64 5.92
C TYR A 71 -1.58 17.33 5.36
N SER A 72 -1.43 17.90 4.18
CA SER A 72 -2.51 18.42 3.36
C SER A 72 -2.07 18.30 1.91
N VAL A 73 -2.86 17.62 1.07
CA VAL A 73 -2.49 17.33 -0.32
C VAL A 73 -2.19 18.64 -1.05
N GLY A 74 -1.04 18.71 -1.71
CA GLY A 74 -0.63 19.90 -2.45
C GLY A 74 -0.09 21.05 -1.60
N SER A 75 -0.10 20.94 -0.26
CA SER A 75 0.53 21.90 0.63
C SER A 75 2.03 21.61 0.79
N PRO A 76 2.89 22.63 0.99
CA PRO A 76 4.32 22.44 1.09
C PRO A 76 4.70 21.60 2.32
N ILE A 77 5.64 20.66 2.17
CA ILE A 77 6.13 19.80 3.25
C ILE A 77 6.95 20.62 4.26
N CYS A 78 7.81 21.52 3.78
CA CYS A 78 8.56 22.45 4.63
C CYS A 78 8.13 23.90 4.35
N SER A 79 8.11 24.75 5.37
CA SER A 79 7.84 26.19 5.24
C SER A 79 9.01 26.99 4.63
N SER A 80 10.18 26.39 4.42
CA SER A 80 11.39 27.09 3.96
C SER A 80 12.16 26.30 2.89
N GLY A 81 12.68 27.00 1.88
CA GLY A 81 13.80 26.55 1.03
C GLY A 81 13.46 25.73 -0.23
N SER A 82 12.54 24.77 -0.15
CA SER A 82 12.16 23.90 -1.28
C SER A 82 10.66 23.60 -1.21
N GLN A 83 9.86 24.15 -2.12
CA GLN A 83 8.42 23.91 -2.17
C GLN A 83 8.10 22.56 -2.81
N VAL A 84 8.49 21.48 -2.14
CA VAL A 84 7.94 20.16 -2.46
C VAL A 84 6.67 19.99 -1.66
N ASN A 85 5.61 19.66 -2.39
CA ASN A 85 4.27 19.55 -1.84
C ASN A 85 3.98 18.10 -1.43
N TRP A 86 3.15 17.97 -0.40
CA TRP A 86 2.62 16.68 0.02
C TRP A 86 1.92 15.98 -1.15
N PRO A 87 2.37 14.76 -1.51
CA PRO A 87 1.68 13.96 -2.51
C PRO A 87 0.34 13.47 -1.97
N ASN A 88 -0.55 13.07 -2.86
CA ASN A 88 -1.73 12.30 -2.45
C ASN A 88 -1.29 10.92 -1.96
N LEU A 89 -1.52 10.64 -0.68
CA LEU A 89 -1.17 9.36 -0.04
C LEU A 89 -2.24 8.27 -0.21
N ASP A 90 -3.35 8.56 -0.89
CA ASP A 90 -4.43 7.62 -1.22
C ASP A 90 -4.90 6.77 -0.02
N LEU A 91 -5.05 7.45 1.12
CA LEU A 91 -5.26 6.82 2.44
C LEU A 91 -6.48 5.90 2.45
N GLY A 92 -7.57 6.29 1.78
CA GLY A 92 -8.80 5.50 1.71
C GLY A 92 -8.59 4.12 1.07
N ASN A 93 -7.85 4.04 -0.04
CA ASN A 93 -7.55 2.77 -0.71
C ASN A 93 -6.47 1.95 0.03
N ALA A 94 -5.65 2.60 0.87
CA ALA A 94 -4.71 1.91 1.76
C ALA A 94 -5.37 1.46 3.07
N GLY A 95 -6.57 1.95 3.40
CA GLY A 95 -7.30 1.60 4.63
C GLY A 95 -6.72 2.34 5.82
N CYS A 96 -6.22 3.53 5.54
CA CYS A 96 -5.61 4.46 6.45
C CYS A 96 -6.51 5.68 6.61
N SER A 97 -6.50 6.26 7.81
CA SER A 97 -7.49 7.27 8.18
C SER A 97 -6.86 8.55 8.70
N ALA A 98 -5.61 8.52 9.16
CA ALA A 98 -4.96 9.68 9.76
C ALA A 98 -3.49 9.72 9.37
N VAL A 99 -3.00 10.92 9.08
CA VAL A 99 -1.57 11.24 8.98
C VAL A 99 -1.31 12.30 10.04
N THR A 100 -0.38 12.03 10.94
CA THR A 100 0.02 12.95 12.00
C THR A 100 1.49 13.27 11.83
N VAL A 101 1.79 14.55 11.70
CA VAL A 101 3.17 15.04 11.72
C VAL A 101 3.45 15.50 13.14
N ASN A 102 4.29 14.73 13.85
CA ASN A 102 4.64 15.05 15.22
C ASN A 102 5.71 16.16 15.25
N PRO A 103 5.71 16.98 16.31
CA PRO A 103 6.69 18.04 16.48
C PRO A 103 8.12 17.49 16.58
N VAL A 104 9.09 18.39 16.46
CA VAL A 104 10.54 18.08 16.43
C VAL A 104 11.00 17.33 17.69
N ALA A 105 10.34 17.51 18.82
CA ALA A 105 10.65 16.75 20.04
C ALA A 105 10.48 15.23 19.87
N THR A 106 9.57 14.80 18.99
CA THR A 106 9.31 13.38 18.69
C THR A 106 9.90 12.97 17.35
N GLY A 107 9.88 13.86 16.35
CA GLY A 107 10.58 13.64 15.09
C GLY A 107 9.96 12.61 14.16
N THR A 108 8.64 12.41 14.22
CA THR A 108 7.98 11.35 13.44
C THR A 108 6.80 11.82 12.61
N ILE A 109 6.57 11.16 11.48
CA ILE A 109 5.34 11.20 10.72
C ILE A 109 4.67 9.84 10.91
N THR A 110 3.46 9.81 11.44
CA THR A 110 2.71 8.57 11.67
C THR A 110 1.48 8.51 10.77
N VAL A 111 1.19 7.33 10.23
CA VAL A 111 -0.01 7.05 9.44
C VAL A 111 -0.74 5.86 10.03
N THR A 112 -2.00 6.07 10.41
CA THR A 112 -2.81 5.04 11.09
C THR A 112 -3.70 4.32 10.09
N CYS A 113 -3.59 3.00 10.05
CA CYS A 113 -4.30 2.09 9.14
C CYS A 113 -5.01 0.96 9.90
N GLY A 114 -6.15 1.29 10.53
CA GLY A 114 -6.87 0.34 11.39
C GLY A 114 -6.04 -0.06 12.60
N THR A 115 -5.63 -1.34 12.66
CA THR A 115 -4.75 -1.87 13.71
C THR A 115 -3.25 -1.71 13.41
N LYS A 116 -2.90 -1.21 12.22
CA LYS A 116 -1.52 -1.02 11.76
C LYS A 116 -1.14 0.44 11.77
N THR A 117 0.12 0.74 12.07
CA THR A 117 0.64 2.11 12.05
C THR A 117 1.95 2.17 11.30
N ILE A 118 2.04 3.05 10.31
CA ILE A 118 3.29 3.36 9.62
C ILE A 118 3.93 4.52 10.35
N THR A 119 5.14 4.36 10.85
CA THR A 119 5.91 5.40 11.53
C THR A 119 7.17 5.68 10.74
N CYS A 120 7.37 6.95 10.39
CA CYS A 120 8.55 7.43 9.72
C CYS A 120 9.31 8.41 10.63
N ASN A 121 10.58 8.16 10.91
CA ASN A 121 11.40 9.02 11.78
C ASN A 121 12.35 9.89 10.96
N TYR A 122 12.12 11.20 10.94
CA TYR A 122 12.88 12.16 10.13
C TYR A 122 14.03 12.85 10.89
N ILE A 123 14.29 12.45 12.14
CA ILE A 123 15.36 13.04 12.98
C ILE A 123 16.50 12.04 13.23
N VAL A 124 16.17 10.77 13.45
CA VAL A 124 17.14 9.76 13.92
C VAL A 124 17.66 8.91 12.76
N ASP A 125 16.77 8.19 12.07
CA ASP A 125 17.18 7.13 11.12
C ASP A 125 16.75 7.38 9.67
N GLY A 126 15.90 8.39 9.41
CA GLY A 126 15.34 8.64 8.08
C GLY A 126 14.47 7.50 7.53
N ASN A 127 14.05 6.56 8.39
CA ASN A 127 13.40 5.31 7.99
C ASN A 127 11.90 5.30 8.31
N CYS A 128 11.15 4.52 7.53
CA CYS A 128 9.72 4.25 7.72
C CYS A 128 9.49 2.75 8.01
N VAL A 129 8.69 2.46 9.03
CA VAL A 129 8.37 1.09 9.46
C VAL A 129 6.85 0.94 9.64
N GLU A 130 6.26 -0.16 9.15
CA GLU A 130 4.88 -0.55 9.47
C GLU A 130 4.90 -1.48 10.70
N ASN A 131 4.17 -1.08 11.74
CA ASN A 131 3.92 -1.87 12.95
C ASN A 131 2.49 -2.41 12.95
#